data_AF-A0A1J4TMY1-F1
#
_entry.id   AF-A0A1J4TMY1-F1
#
_cell.length_a   1.000
_cell.length_b   1.000
_cell.length_c   1.000
_cell.angle_alpha   90.00
_cell.angle_beta   90.00
_cell.angle_gamma   90.00
#
_symmetry.space_group_name_H-M   'P 1'
#
loop_
_entity.id
_entity.type
_entity.pdbx_description
1 polymer ?
#
loop_
_entity_poly.entity_id
_entity_poly.type
_entity_poly.pdbx_seq_one_letter_code
_entity_poly.pdbx_strand_id
1 'polypeptide(L)'
;MKKLISKAYKFSNSWTGTIIIVLLIIFFVAQAFRIPSGSMKDSLLVGDHLFAKKFAYGISMPHIPFLEVSIMPWSDELRLMDGDRPKRGDIVIFRPPHNIKQHYVKRCVALPDDELFVLDKNLYLHYSEGDDWIQKEFSDYELLTFAGKLWVKNPYMKKHAGIHHDEKIINNGRYPQPLFNVAPIKVQS
;
A
#
# COMPACT_ATOMS: atom_id res chain seq x y z
N MET A 1 20.62 -35.54 12.28
CA MET A 1 19.52 -34.92 11.50
C MET A 1 18.21 -35.72 11.52
N LYS A 2 18.19 -37.03 11.18
CA LYS A 2 16.93 -37.83 11.14
C LYS A 2 16.11 -37.85 12.45
N LYS A 3 16.76 -37.88 13.62
CA LYS A 3 16.10 -37.79 14.95
C LYS A 3 15.47 -36.42 15.23
N LEU A 4 16.06 -35.33 14.73
CA LEU A 4 15.50 -33.97 14.88
C LEU A 4 14.29 -33.79 13.98
N ILE A 5 14.37 -34.25 12.73
CA ILE A 5 13.27 -34.18 11.75
C ILE A 5 12.05 -35.00 12.25
N SER A 6 12.27 -36.21 12.76
CA SER A 6 11.19 -37.04 13.31
C SER A 6 10.58 -36.47 14.59
N LYS A 7 11.37 -35.82 15.45
CA LYS A 7 10.84 -35.09 16.63
C LYS A 7 10.02 -33.86 16.21
N ALA A 8 10.51 -33.07 15.25
CA ALA A 8 9.78 -31.92 14.70
C ALA A 8 8.47 -32.34 14.03
N TYR A 9 8.47 -33.45 13.28
CA TYR A 9 7.26 -34.02 12.68
C TYR A 9 6.23 -34.45 13.72
N LYS A 10 6.66 -35.18 14.77
CA LYS A 10 5.78 -35.56 15.89
C LYS A 10 5.24 -34.35 16.65
N PHE A 11 6.07 -33.31 16.81
CA PHE A 11 5.64 -32.05 17.40
C PHE A 11 4.61 -31.33 16.54
N SER A 12 4.83 -31.20 15.23
CA SER A 12 3.88 -30.59 14.30
C SER A 12 2.51 -31.27 14.30
N ASN A 13 2.46 -32.60 14.43
CA ASN A 13 1.22 -33.38 14.49
C ASN A 13 0.55 -33.36 15.88
N SER A 14 1.17 -32.75 16.88
CA SER A 14 0.51 -32.50 18.18
C SER A 14 -0.39 -31.27 18.08
N TRP A 15 -1.47 -31.24 18.86
CA TRP A 15 -2.40 -30.10 18.91
C TRP A 15 -1.68 -28.79 19.28
N THR A 16 -0.75 -28.85 20.23
CA THR A 16 0.06 -27.70 20.64
C THR A 16 1.00 -27.22 19.54
N GLY A 17 1.70 -28.12 18.87
CA GLY A 17 2.56 -27.77 17.74
C GLY A 17 1.79 -27.21 16.56
N THR A 18 0.61 -27.77 16.25
CA THR A 18 -0.29 -27.23 15.23
C THR A 18 -0.70 -25.79 15.54
N ILE A 19 -1.12 -25.50 16.77
CA ILE A 19 -1.49 -24.12 17.19
C ILE A 19 -0.32 -23.16 17.02
N ILE A 20 0.87 -23.53 17.49
CA ILE A 20 2.06 -22.67 17.41
C ILE A 20 2.42 -22.36 15.96
N ILE A 21 2.38 -23.37 15.08
CA ILE A 21 2.66 -23.21 13.65
C ILE A 21 1.63 -22.28 12.99
N VAL A 22 0.35 -22.50 13.26
CA VAL A 22 -0.74 -21.66 12.71
C VAL A 22 -0.59 -20.21 13.17
N LEU A 23 -0.31 -19.97 14.46
CA LEU A 23 -0.08 -18.63 14.98
C LEU A 23 1.12 -17.96 14.31
N LEU A 24 2.24 -18.68 14.13
CA LEU A 24 3.42 -18.15 13.46
C LEU A 24 3.09 -17.72 12.02
N ILE A 25 2.34 -18.54 11.29
CA ILE A 25 1.90 -18.22 9.93
C ILE A 25 1.02 -16.96 9.90
N ILE A 26 0.02 -16.87 10.79
CA ILE A 26 -0.92 -15.74 10.85
C ILE A 26 -0.19 -14.44 11.25
N PHE A 27 0.76 -14.52 12.18
CA PHE A 27 1.47 -13.35 12.67
C PHE A 27 2.49 -12.79 11.67
N PHE A 28 3.22 -13.68 10.97
CA PHE A 28 4.42 -13.26 10.22
C PHE A 28 4.35 -13.52 8.71
N VAL A 29 3.57 -14.49 8.25
CA VAL A 29 3.63 -14.96 6.86
C VAL A 29 2.51 -14.33 6.03
N ALA A 30 1.26 -14.60 6.40
CA ALA A 30 0.10 -14.20 5.60
C ALA A 30 -1.09 -13.82 6.46
N GLN A 31 -1.83 -12.81 6.01
CA GLN A 31 -3.08 -12.38 6.62
C GLN A 31 -4.18 -12.29 5.56
N ALA A 32 -5.34 -12.82 5.90
CA ALA A 32 -6.54 -12.68 5.09
C ALA A 32 -7.25 -11.37 5.42
N PHE A 33 -7.67 -10.65 4.39
CA PHE A 33 -8.46 -9.42 4.50
C PHE A 33 -9.72 -9.53 3.65
N ARG A 34 -10.80 -8.88 4.09
CA ARG A 34 -12.00 -8.67 3.28
C ARG A 34 -12.13 -7.20 2.96
N ILE A 35 -12.39 -6.84 1.71
CA ILE A 35 -12.51 -5.44 1.28
C ILE A 35 -13.90 -4.90 1.60
N PRO A 36 -14.03 -3.93 2.54
CA PRO A 36 -15.32 -3.40 2.95
C PRO A 36 -15.76 -2.19 2.12
N SER A 37 -14.84 -1.57 1.36
CA SER A 37 -15.08 -0.29 0.67
C SER A 37 -14.63 -0.33 -0.79
N GLY A 38 -15.32 0.43 -1.64
CA GLY A 38 -15.06 0.50 -3.08
C GLY A 38 -13.96 1.49 -3.48
N SER A 39 -13.07 1.89 -2.57
CA SER A 39 -12.02 2.87 -2.90
C SER A 39 -11.05 2.38 -3.96
N MET A 40 -10.95 1.07 -4.15
CA MET A 40 -10.12 0.43 -5.17
C MET A 40 -10.97 -0.36 -6.17
N LYS A 41 -12.26 -0.03 -6.36
CA LYS A 41 -13.24 -0.84 -7.13
C LYS A 41 -12.78 -1.32 -8.51
N ASP A 42 -11.94 -0.57 -9.22
CA ASP A 42 -11.45 -0.95 -10.56
C ASP A 42 -10.30 -1.96 -10.51
N SER A 43 -9.73 -2.20 -9.33
CA SER A 43 -8.72 -3.23 -9.06
C SER A 43 -9.23 -4.33 -8.12
N LEU A 44 -10.06 -3.97 -7.14
CA LEU A 44 -10.52 -4.79 -6.02
C LEU A 44 -11.98 -4.44 -5.71
N LEU A 45 -12.88 -5.38 -5.89
CA LEU A 45 -14.31 -5.17 -5.68
C LEU A 45 -14.68 -5.29 -4.20
N VAL A 46 -15.81 -4.67 -3.84
CA VAL A 46 -16.35 -4.77 -2.48
C VAL A 46 -16.78 -6.22 -2.22
N GLY A 47 -16.28 -6.80 -1.14
CA GLY A 47 -16.53 -8.20 -0.79
C GLY A 47 -15.41 -9.16 -1.19
N ASP A 48 -14.41 -8.71 -1.96
CA ASP A 48 -13.25 -9.53 -2.30
C ASP A 48 -12.45 -9.92 -1.06
N HIS A 49 -11.87 -11.12 -1.10
CA HIS A 49 -10.99 -11.65 -0.07
C HIS A 49 -9.54 -11.64 -0.59
N LEU A 50 -8.65 -11.02 0.16
CA LEU A 50 -7.24 -10.87 -0.18
C LEU A 50 -6.37 -11.67 0.76
N PHE A 51 -5.35 -12.34 0.21
CA PHE A 51 -4.24 -12.86 0.98
C PHE A 51 -3.04 -11.93 0.83
N ALA A 52 -2.70 -11.25 1.92
CA ALA A 52 -1.58 -10.32 1.95
C ALA A 52 -0.34 -10.97 2.57
N LYS A 53 0.79 -10.79 1.89
CA LYS A 53 2.11 -11.21 2.37
C LYS A 53 2.63 -10.19 3.38
N LYS A 54 2.72 -10.56 4.66
CA LYS A 54 3.11 -9.62 5.74
C LYS A 54 4.60 -9.27 5.72
N PHE A 55 5.44 -10.19 5.26
CA PHE A 55 6.91 -10.04 5.27
C PHE A 55 7.48 -9.35 4.02
N ALA A 56 6.64 -8.90 3.08
CA ALA A 56 7.11 -8.32 1.82
C ALA A 56 7.95 -7.05 2.01
N TYR A 57 7.60 -6.23 3.00
CA TYR A 57 8.26 -4.96 3.29
C TYR A 57 8.87 -4.94 4.70
N GLY A 58 9.36 -6.10 5.13
CA GLY A 58 9.87 -6.30 6.49
C GLY A 58 8.81 -6.87 7.43
N ILE A 59 9.22 -7.19 8.65
CA ILE A 59 8.37 -7.80 9.67
C ILE A 59 8.12 -6.78 10.77
N SER A 60 6.95 -6.15 10.76
CA SER A 60 6.49 -5.30 11.87
C SER A 60 6.04 -6.14 13.06
N MET A 61 5.97 -5.52 14.24
CA MET A 61 5.48 -6.18 15.44
C MET A 61 4.11 -6.85 15.21
N PRO A 62 3.95 -8.15 15.53
CA PRO A 62 2.69 -8.83 15.36
C PRO A 62 1.62 -8.24 16.29
N HIS A 63 0.40 -8.20 15.77
CA HIS A 63 -0.78 -7.77 16.52
C HIS A 63 -1.72 -8.95 16.67
N ILE A 64 -2.40 -9.02 17.80
CA ILE A 64 -3.40 -10.05 18.08
C ILE A 64 -4.51 -9.93 17.03
N PRO A 65 -4.85 -11.01 16.31
CA PRO A 65 -5.96 -11.00 15.37
C PRO A 65 -7.24 -10.52 16.07
N PHE A 66 -8.10 -9.81 15.34
CA PHE A 66 -9.39 -9.27 15.79
C PHE A 66 -9.34 -8.13 16.82
N LEU A 67 -8.42 -8.16 17.78
CA LEU A 67 -8.24 -7.07 18.75
C LEU A 67 -7.39 -5.93 18.19
N GLU A 68 -6.51 -6.21 17.22
CA GLU A 68 -5.57 -5.25 16.63
C GLU A 68 -4.69 -4.54 17.68
N VAL A 69 -4.38 -5.23 18.78
CA VAL A 69 -3.45 -4.76 19.82
C VAL A 69 -2.11 -5.45 19.63
N SER A 70 -1.01 -4.71 19.78
CA SER A 70 0.34 -5.30 19.78
C SER A 70 0.48 -6.41 20.81
N ILE A 71 1.31 -7.42 20.51
CA ILE A 71 1.65 -8.46 21.49
C ILE A 71 2.44 -7.88 22.67
N MET A 72 3.24 -6.84 22.44
CA MET A 72 4.01 -6.16 23.48
C MET A 72 3.57 -4.69 23.59
N PRO A 73 3.19 -4.20 24.78
CA PRO A 73 2.87 -2.79 24.96
C PRO A 73 4.05 -1.91 24.53
N TRP A 74 3.76 -0.86 23.77
CA TRP A 74 4.72 0.20 23.40
C TRP A 74 5.73 -0.18 22.30
N SER A 75 5.47 -1.25 21.55
CA SER A 75 6.34 -1.72 20.46
C SER A 75 5.68 -1.65 19.07
N ASP A 76 4.66 -0.81 18.87
CA ASP A 76 3.91 -0.76 17.60
C ASP A 76 4.77 -0.27 16.43
N GLU A 77 5.77 0.56 16.71
CA GLU A 77 6.72 1.07 15.72
C GLU A 77 7.94 0.15 15.53
N LEU A 78 8.09 -0.88 16.36
CA LEU A 78 9.25 -1.77 16.28
C LEU A 78 9.13 -2.69 15.07
N ARG A 79 10.14 -2.64 14.21
CA ARG A 79 10.32 -3.59 13.11
C ARG A 79 11.33 -4.65 13.54
N LEU A 80 10.93 -5.91 13.46
CA LEU A 80 11.77 -7.07 13.77
C LEU A 80 12.80 -7.33 12.66
N MET A 81 12.43 -7.03 11.41
CA MET A 81 13.31 -7.12 10.25
C MET A 81 12.97 -6.02 9.26
N ASP A 82 14.00 -5.33 8.78
CA ASP A 82 13.88 -4.48 7.61
C ASP A 82 13.74 -5.34 6.35
N GLY A 83 12.91 -4.86 5.41
CA GLY A 83 12.73 -5.49 4.12
C GLY A 83 12.75 -4.45 3.01
N ASP A 84 12.40 -4.89 1.81
CA ASP A 84 12.32 -4.00 0.66
C ASP A 84 11.33 -2.86 0.91
N ARG A 85 11.57 -1.71 0.30
CA ARG A 85 10.61 -0.61 0.28
C ARG A 85 9.49 -0.92 -0.74
N PRO A 86 8.27 -0.41 -0.51
CA PRO A 86 7.22 -0.49 -1.52
C PRO A 86 7.70 0.12 -2.83
N LYS A 87 7.29 -0.48 -3.96
CA LYS A 87 7.61 0.04 -5.28
C LYS A 87 6.44 0.86 -5.80
N ARG A 88 6.74 1.79 -6.71
CA ARG A 88 5.72 2.54 -7.45
C ARG A 88 4.78 1.56 -8.16
N GLY A 89 3.49 1.73 -7.95
CA GLY A 89 2.42 0.87 -8.48
C GLY A 89 2.00 -0.28 -7.57
N ASP A 90 2.73 -0.60 -6.49
CA ASP A 90 2.36 -1.70 -5.59
C ASP A 90 1.04 -1.41 -4.85
N ILE A 91 0.24 -2.47 -4.62
CA ILE A 91 -0.92 -2.39 -3.73
C ILE A 91 -0.43 -2.71 -2.32
N VAL A 92 -0.52 -1.74 -1.44
CA VAL A 92 -0.05 -1.81 -0.06
C VAL A 92 -1.23 -1.84 0.91
N ILE A 93 -1.09 -2.67 1.94
CA ILE A 93 -1.99 -2.68 3.09
C ILE A 93 -1.23 -2.09 4.27
N PHE A 94 -1.70 -0.97 4.79
CA PHE A 94 -1.06 -0.27 5.89
C PHE A 94 -2.09 0.25 6.88
N ARG A 95 -1.60 0.67 8.04
CA ARG A 95 -2.42 1.35 9.05
C ARG A 95 -2.12 2.84 8.94
N PRO A 96 -3.11 3.69 8.68
CA PRO A 96 -2.86 5.12 8.57
C PRO A 96 -2.52 5.71 9.95
N PRO A 97 -1.68 6.75 10.01
CA PRO A 97 -1.20 7.32 11.28
C PRO A 97 -2.33 7.90 12.15
N HIS A 98 -3.43 8.35 11.54
CA HIS A 98 -4.59 8.88 12.25
C HIS A 98 -5.51 7.80 12.83
N ASN A 99 -5.41 6.55 12.35
CA ASN A 99 -6.24 5.45 12.85
C ASN A 99 -5.51 4.10 12.67
N ILE A 100 -4.73 3.74 13.68
CA ILE A 100 -3.93 2.51 13.68
C ILE A 100 -4.77 1.22 13.83
N LYS A 101 -6.05 1.33 14.19
CA LYS A 101 -6.98 0.20 14.36
C LYS A 101 -7.70 -0.20 13.06
N GLN A 102 -7.31 0.38 11.94
CA GLN A 102 -7.92 0.11 10.65
C GLN A 102 -6.86 -0.13 9.60
N HIS A 103 -7.11 -1.13 8.77
CA HIS A 103 -6.27 -1.45 7.62
C HIS A 103 -6.79 -0.78 6.35
N TYR A 104 -5.92 -0.02 5.69
CA TYR A 104 -6.22 0.66 4.43
C TYR A 104 -5.51 -0.08 3.31
N VAL A 105 -6.25 -0.37 2.25
CA VAL A 105 -5.70 -0.94 1.01
C VAL A 105 -5.67 0.17 -0.03
N LYS A 106 -4.46 0.55 -0.47
CA LYS A 106 -4.23 1.62 -1.44
C LYS A 106 -3.09 1.25 -2.38
N ARG A 107 -2.98 1.98 -3.49
CA ARG A 107 -1.84 1.88 -4.41
C ARG A 107 -0.77 2.90 -4.04
N CYS A 108 0.48 2.46 -3.95
CA CYS A 108 1.64 3.33 -3.81
C CYS A 108 1.89 4.04 -5.15
N VAL A 109 1.58 5.32 -5.24
CA VAL A 109 1.74 6.12 -6.47
C VAL A 109 3.04 6.90 -6.53
N ALA A 110 3.68 7.13 -5.39
CA ALA A 110 4.88 7.95 -5.28
C ALA A 110 5.76 7.41 -4.14
N LEU A 111 7.07 7.54 -4.32
CA LEU A 111 8.10 7.18 -3.36
C LEU A 111 8.73 8.43 -2.75
N PRO A 112 9.54 8.30 -1.69
CA PRO A 112 10.32 9.43 -1.17
C PRO A 112 11.07 10.16 -2.28
N ASP A 113 11.09 11.48 -2.18
CA ASP A 113 11.63 12.42 -3.17
C ASP A 113 10.81 12.65 -4.44
N ASP A 114 9.78 11.86 -4.71
CA ASP A 114 8.83 12.17 -5.78
C ASP A 114 7.97 13.39 -5.40
N GLU A 115 7.49 14.09 -6.41
CA GLU A 115 6.56 15.20 -6.24
C GLU A 115 5.24 14.89 -6.95
N LEU A 116 4.13 15.23 -6.33
CA LEU A 116 2.81 15.05 -6.94
C LEU A 116 1.90 16.23 -6.67
N PHE A 117 0.98 16.46 -7.59
CA PHE A 117 -0.15 17.36 -7.39
C PHE A 117 -1.39 16.80 -8.05
N VAL A 118 -2.54 17.34 -7.66
CA VAL A 118 -3.82 17.00 -8.31
C VAL A 118 -4.38 18.28 -8.90
N LEU A 119 -4.77 18.23 -10.17
CA LEU A 119 -5.41 19.35 -10.86
C LEU A 119 -6.58 18.84 -11.68
N ASP A 120 -7.76 19.41 -11.42
CA ASP A 120 -9.02 18.98 -12.02
C ASP A 120 -9.18 17.46 -12.01
N LYS A 121 -8.98 16.87 -10.82
CA LYS A 121 -9.00 15.42 -10.54
C LYS A 121 -7.84 14.61 -11.17
N ASN A 122 -7.08 15.16 -12.10
CA ASN A 122 -5.95 14.44 -12.68
C ASN A 122 -4.75 14.45 -11.73
N LEU A 123 -4.13 13.30 -11.56
CA LEU A 123 -2.89 13.16 -10.81
C LEU A 123 -1.71 13.48 -11.73
N TYR A 124 -0.85 14.38 -11.28
CA TYR A 124 0.41 14.70 -11.94
C TYR A 124 1.54 14.25 -11.04
N LEU A 125 2.48 13.50 -11.61
CA LEU A 125 3.62 12.95 -10.89
C LEU A 125 4.92 13.39 -11.56
N HIS A 126 5.81 13.95 -10.76
CA HIS A 126 7.20 14.21 -11.11
C HIS A 126 8.08 13.22 -10.36
N TYR A 127 8.87 12.51 -11.14
CA TYR A 127 9.72 11.41 -10.69
C TYR A 127 11.08 11.97 -10.24
N SER A 128 11.60 11.45 -9.12
CA SER A 128 12.88 11.87 -8.57
C SER A 128 14.09 11.61 -9.49
N GLU A 129 13.94 10.73 -10.48
CA GLU A 129 14.93 10.48 -11.54
C GLU A 129 15.13 11.67 -12.51
N GLY A 130 14.19 12.63 -12.54
CA GLY A 130 14.29 13.87 -13.31
C GLY A 130 13.67 13.83 -14.71
N ASP A 131 13.66 15.00 -15.35
CA ASP A 131 12.91 15.24 -16.59
C ASP A 131 13.39 14.40 -17.78
N ASP A 132 14.70 14.20 -17.93
CA ASP A 132 15.28 13.40 -19.02
C ASP A 132 14.83 11.93 -18.96
N TRP A 133 14.75 11.38 -17.74
CA TRP A 133 14.26 10.03 -17.52
C TRP A 133 12.76 9.94 -17.80
N ILE A 134 11.98 10.94 -17.37
CA ILE A 134 10.54 11.01 -17.65
C ILE A 134 10.27 11.02 -19.16
N GLN A 135 10.99 11.83 -19.94
CA GLN A 135 10.80 11.88 -21.39
C GLN A 135 11.07 10.53 -22.07
N LYS A 136 12.06 9.78 -21.58
CA LYS A 136 12.43 8.48 -22.13
C LYS A 136 11.44 7.37 -21.75
N GLU A 137 11.02 7.30 -20.49
CA GLU A 137 10.19 6.22 -19.97
C GLU A 137 8.69 6.47 -20.21
N PHE A 138 8.27 7.74 -20.25
CA PHE A 138 6.87 8.16 -20.39
C PHE A 138 6.59 8.92 -21.69
N SER A 139 7.35 8.65 -22.76
CA SER A 139 7.17 9.26 -24.09
C SER A 139 5.75 9.11 -24.64
N ASP A 140 5.07 7.99 -24.31
CA ASP A 140 3.71 7.72 -24.76
C ASP A 140 2.63 8.42 -23.92
N TYR A 141 2.98 9.08 -22.81
CA TYR A 141 2.02 9.66 -21.87
C TYR A 141 1.83 11.16 -22.10
N GLU A 142 0.72 11.70 -21.59
CA GLU A 142 0.51 13.15 -21.57
C GLU A 142 1.47 13.78 -20.54
N LEU A 143 2.38 14.60 -21.05
CA LEU A 143 3.36 15.33 -20.26
C LEU A 143 2.95 16.80 -20.14
N LEU A 144 3.10 17.34 -18.95
CA LEU A 144 2.84 18.75 -18.66
C LEU A 144 4.11 19.38 -18.11
N THR A 145 4.57 20.48 -18.71
CA THR A 145 5.64 21.29 -18.13
C THR A 145 5.03 22.34 -17.22
N PHE A 146 5.29 22.26 -15.92
CA PHE A 146 4.77 23.19 -14.93
C PHE A 146 5.85 23.52 -13.90
N ALA A 147 5.98 24.81 -13.56
CA ALA A 147 7.00 25.32 -12.64
C ALA A 147 8.45 24.90 -12.98
N GLY A 148 8.76 24.79 -14.28
CA GLY A 148 10.10 24.40 -14.76
C GLY A 148 10.43 22.91 -14.60
N LYS A 149 9.44 22.06 -14.30
CA LYS A 149 9.58 20.60 -14.20
C LYS A 149 8.63 19.90 -15.15
N LEU A 150 8.98 18.67 -15.53
CA LEU A 150 8.14 17.81 -16.34
C LEU A 150 7.29 16.89 -15.45
N TRP A 151 5.99 16.84 -15.73
CA TRP A 151 5.01 16.08 -14.97
C TRP A 151 4.30 15.08 -15.85
N VAL A 152 4.17 13.84 -15.39
CA VAL A 152 3.40 12.80 -16.08
C VAL A 152 1.97 12.84 -15.58
N LYS A 153 1.02 13.03 -16.50
CA LYS A 153 -0.40 12.95 -16.18
C LYS A 153 -0.83 11.48 -16.09
N ASN A 154 -1.43 11.14 -14.95
CA ASN A 154 -2.03 9.84 -14.66
C ASN A 154 -1.16 8.63 -15.09
N PRO A 155 0.11 8.52 -14.66
CA PRO A 155 1.08 7.52 -15.15
C PRO A 155 0.62 6.07 -14.97
N TYR A 156 -0.28 5.81 -14.03
CA TYR A 156 -0.74 4.47 -13.72
C TYR A 156 -2.02 4.08 -14.47
N MET A 157 -2.76 5.02 -15.07
CA MET A 157 -4.07 4.71 -15.69
C MET A 157 -3.98 3.72 -16.86
N LYS A 158 -2.88 3.72 -17.62
CA LYS A 158 -2.67 2.76 -18.71
C LYS A 158 -2.41 1.34 -18.22
N LYS A 159 -1.69 1.20 -17.10
CA LYS A 159 -1.28 -0.11 -16.53
C LYS A 159 -2.31 -0.65 -15.53
N HIS A 160 -3.04 0.25 -14.87
CA HIS A 160 -3.98 -0.04 -13.81
C HIS A 160 -5.19 0.87 -13.99
N ALA A 161 -6.40 0.32 -14.00
CA ALA A 161 -7.65 1.10 -14.16
C ALA A 161 -7.96 2.07 -12.98
N GLY A 162 -7.00 2.31 -12.08
CA GLY A 162 -7.21 2.62 -10.66
C GLY A 162 -7.37 4.09 -10.27
N ILE A 163 -7.70 4.99 -11.19
CA ILE A 163 -8.12 6.35 -10.79
C ILE A 163 -9.49 6.61 -11.43
N HIS A 164 -10.54 6.18 -10.73
CA HIS A 164 -11.91 6.49 -11.11
C HIS A 164 -12.40 7.70 -10.35
N HIS A 165 -12.87 8.69 -11.10
CA HIS A 165 -13.62 9.79 -10.55
C HIS A 165 -15.09 9.62 -10.95
N ASP A 166 -15.98 9.78 -9.97
CA ASP A 166 -17.40 9.88 -10.27
C ASP A 166 -17.64 11.18 -11.05
N GLU A 167 -18.23 11.06 -12.23
CA GLU A 167 -18.59 12.18 -13.11
C GLU A 167 -19.56 13.15 -12.41
N LYS A 168 -20.35 12.64 -11.46
CA LYS A 168 -21.31 13.45 -10.69
C LYS A 168 -20.62 14.43 -9.73
N ILE A 169 -19.39 14.13 -9.31
CA ILE A 169 -18.63 14.99 -8.40
C ILE A 169 -17.94 16.06 -9.23
N ILE A 170 -18.60 17.20 -9.45
CA ILE A 170 -18.03 18.33 -10.21
C ILE A 170 -17.57 19.45 -9.27
N ASN A 171 -16.60 20.25 -9.70
CA ASN A 171 -16.11 21.38 -8.91
C ASN A 171 -17.11 22.55 -8.97
N ASN A 172 -18.22 22.41 -8.26
CA ASN A 172 -19.30 23.40 -8.15
C ASN A 172 -19.35 24.08 -6.77
N GLY A 173 -18.25 23.99 -6.00
CA GLY A 173 -18.16 24.51 -4.64
C GLY A 173 -18.88 23.69 -3.56
N ARG A 174 -19.61 22.62 -3.91
CA ARG A 174 -20.30 21.75 -2.92
C ARG A 174 -19.39 20.68 -2.30
N TYR A 175 -18.29 20.38 -2.98
CA TYR A 175 -17.37 19.31 -2.60
C TYR A 175 -16.03 19.88 -2.12
N PRO A 176 -15.33 19.19 -1.20
CA PRO A 176 -14.03 19.63 -0.72
C PRO A 176 -13.03 19.84 -1.86
N GLN A 177 -12.35 21.00 -1.85
CA GLN A 177 -11.34 21.34 -2.86
C GLN A 177 -10.23 20.29 -3.04
N PRO A 178 -9.75 19.59 -1.99
CA PRO A 178 -8.74 18.53 -2.15
C PRO A 178 -9.15 17.37 -3.05
N LEU A 179 -10.43 17.22 -3.41
CA LEU A 179 -10.87 16.22 -4.39
C LEU A 179 -10.53 16.60 -5.84
N PHE A 180 -10.34 17.90 -6.10
CA PHE A 180 -10.08 18.43 -7.44
C PHE A 180 -8.67 18.97 -7.55
N ASN A 181 -8.22 19.69 -6.53
CA ASN A 181 -7.01 20.48 -6.56
C ASN A 181 -6.20 20.27 -5.27
N VAL A 182 -4.99 19.79 -5.43
CA VAL A 182 -3.99 19.66 -4.37
C VAL A 182 -2.71 20.29 -4.90
N ALA A 183 -2.14 21.24 -4.15
CA ALA A 183 -0.89 21.88 -4.53
C ALA A 183 0.27 20.85 -4.61
N PRO A 184 1.37 21.16 -5.33
CA PRO A 184 2.55 20.30 -5.36
C PRO A 184 3.07 19.97 -3.97
N ILE A 185 3.13 18.68 -3.66
CA ILE A 185 3.66 18.12 -2.43
C ILE A 185 4.84 17.22 -2.80
N LYS A 186 5.96 17.41 -2.11
CA LYS A 186 7.10 16.49 -2.15
C LYS A 186 6.89 15.40 -1.10
N VAL A 187 7.03 14.14 -1.50
CA VAL A 187 6.93 13.00 -0.60
C VAL A 187 8.18 12.95 0.28
N GLN A 188 7.98 13.09 1.59
CA GLN A 188 9.05 13.00 2.59
C GLN A 188 9.38 11.53 2.87
N SER A 189 10.65 11.26 3.21
CA SER A 189 11.14 9.92 3.57
C SER A 189 10.71 9.48 4.96
#